data_AF-A0A3C7Z8S3-F1
#
_entry.id   AF-A0A3C7Z8S3-F1
#
_cell.length_a   1.000
_cell.length_b   1.000
_cell.length_c   1.000
_cell.angle_alpha   90.00
_cell.angle_beta   90.00
_cell.angle_gamma   90.00
#
_symmetry.space_group_name_H-M   'P 1'
#
loop_
_entity.id
_entity.type
_entity.pdbx_description
1 polymer ?
#
loop_
_entity_poly.entity_id
_entity_poly.type
_entity_poly.pdbx_seq_one_letter_code
_entity_poly.pdbx_strand_id
1 'polypeptide(L)'
;MSSPFTVLLGKAVRYAARLRGGGSALPGLFVEKIDPSFVPNTLAQLPKGVVIISGTNGKTTTTKMVVQLLESQGLTVFTNRTGSNFVRGVAAALLGDITATGKLRADIAVLELDEAHAVKFVDVVQPRYSLLLNVMRDQLD
;
A
#
# COMPACT_ATOMS: atom_id res chain seq x y z
N MET A 1 -15.48 6.34 4.07
CA MET A 1 -14.58 7.13 4.96
C MET A 1 -14.16 6.22 6.10
N SER A 2 -12.85 6.05 6.32
CA SER A 2 -12.33 5.24 7.44
C SER A 2 -12.72 5.87 8.77
N SER A 3 -13.19 5.07 9.74
CA SER A 3 -13.64 5.60 11.03
C SER A 3 -12.46 6.24 11.78
N PRO A 4 -12.61 7.47 12.35
CA PRO A 4 -11.59 8.10 13.18
C PRO A 4 -11.12 7.21 14.34
N PHE A 5 -12.01 6.34 14.83
CA PHE A 5 -11.71 5.35 15.87
C PHE A 5 -10.70 4.29 15.38
N THR A 6 -10.89 3.75 14.17
CA THR A 6 -9.96 2.78 13.55
C THR A 6 -8.58 3.39 13.37
N VAL A 7 -8.50 4.64 12.91
CA VAL A 7 -7.23 5.35 12.68
C VAL A 7 -6.48 5.58 14.00
N LEU A 8 -7.19 6.05 15.03
CA LEU A 8 -6.61 6.30 16.34
C LEU A 8 -6.10 4.99 16.96
N LEU A 9 -6.89 3.92 16.88
CA LEU A 9 -6.54 2.61 17.42
C LEU A 9 -5.35 1.99 16.66
N GLY A 10 -5.34 2.06 15.32
CA GLY A 10 -4.22 1.62 14.50
C GLY A 10 -2.92 2.37 14.81
N LYS A 11 -2.98 3.68 15.04
CA LYS A 11 -1.82 4.49 15.47
C LYS A 11 -1.35 4.13 16.89
N ALA A 12 -2.27 3.87 17.82
CA ALA A 12 -1.94 3.43 19.17
C ALA A 12 -1.23 2.07 19.17
N VAL A 13 -1.73 1.10 18.38
CA VAL A 13 -1.09 -0.21 18.20
C VAL A 13 0.29 -0.08 17.56
N ARG A 14 0.45 0.80 16.56
CA ARG A 14 1.76 1.09 15.95
C ARG A 14 2.75 1.67 16.95
N TYR A 15 2.32 2.60 17.78
CA TYR A 15 3.14 3.19 18.83
C TYR A 15 3.57 2.13 19.87
N ALA A 16 2.61 1.32 20.34
CA ALA A 16 2.88 0.24 21.29
C ALA A 16 3.81 -0.86 20.71
N ALA A 17 3.68 -1.20 19.44
CA ALA A 17 4.56 -2.16 18.77
C ALA A 17 6.00 -1.65 18.68
N ARG A 18 6.20 -0.36 18.37
CA ARG A 18 7.52 0.28 18.35
C ARG A 18 8.21 0.27 19.71
N LEU A 19 7.47 0.49 20.80
CA LEU A 19 8.00 0.44 22.16
C LEU A 19 8.48 -0.96 22.59
N ARG A 20 7.96 -2.02 21.97
CA ARG A 20 8.34 -3.41 22.26
C ARG A 20 9.41 -3.98 21.31
N GLY A 21 10.00 -3.16 20.44
CA GLY A 21 10.94 -3.63 19.41
C GLY A 21 10.28 -4.52 18.33
N GLY A 22 8.94 -4.56 18.27
CA GLY A 22 8.19 -5.38 17.33
C GLY A 22 8.05 -4.72 15.95
N GLY A 23 8.35 -5.47 14.90
CA GLY A 23 8.34 -5.01 13.50
C GLY A 23 6.98 -4.52 12.98
N SER A 24 7.03 -3.81 11.85
CA SER A 24 5.96 -3.02 11.20
C SER A 24 4.69 -3.78 10.76
N ALA A 25 4.63 -5.11 10.92
CA ALA A 25 3.53 -5.95 10.44
C ALA A 25 2.35 -6.09 11.41
N LEU A 26 2.57 -6.01 12.73
CA LEU A 26 1.52 -6.17 13.76
C LEU A 26 0.39 -5.11 13.66
N PRO A 27 0.66 -3.82 13.42
CA PRO A 27 -0.38 -2.81 13.31
C PRO A 27 -1.24 -2.97 12.05
N GLY A 28 -0.63 -3.37 10.92
CA GLY A 28 -1.34 -3.65 9.67
C GLY A 28 -2.31 -4.83 9.79
N LEU A 29 -1.89 -5.90 10.47
CA LEU A 29 -2.75 -7.05 10.77
C LEU A 29 -3.97 -6.67 11.63
N PHE A 30 -3.76 -5.83 12.63
CA PHE A 30 -4.81 -5.43 13.54
C PHE A 30 -5.86 -4.53 12.86
N VAL A 31 -5.41 -3.60 12.02
CA VAL A 31 -6.32 -2.73 11.26
C VAL A 31 -7.08 -3.49 10.18
N GLU A 32 -6.44 -4.43 9.47
CA GLU A 32 -7.12 -5.30 8.50
C GLU A 32 -8.24 -6.13 9.15
N LYS A 33 -8.01 -6.67 10.35
CA LYS A 33 -9.02 -7.46 11.08
C LYS A 33 -10.20 -6.63 11.59
N ILE A 34 -9.98 -5.35 11.89
CA ILE A 34 -11.01 -4.48 12.50
C ILE A 34 -11.77 -3.69 11.44
N ASP A 35 -11.09 -3.27 10.38
CA ASP A 35 -11.68 -2.50 9.29
C ASP A 35 -11.13 -3.01 7.95
N PRO A 36 -11.74 -4.06 7.38
CA PRO A 36 -11.38 -4.59 6.06
C PRO A 36 -11.52 -3.55 4.94
N SER A 37 -12.36 -2.52 5.16
CA SER A 37 -12.58 -1.44 4.20
C SER A 37 -11.57 -0.30 4.34
N PHE A 38 -10.66 -0.35 5.32
CA PHE A 38 -9.69 0.73 5.58
C PHE A 38 -8.82 1.03 4.37
N VAL A 39 -8.19 0.01 3.78
CA VAL A 39 -7.31 0.16 2.61
C VAL A 39 -8.08 0.73 1.41
N PRO A 40 -9.19 0.14 0.93
CA PRO A 40 -9.92 0.68 -0.21
C PRO A 40 -10.47 2.07 0.05
N ASN A 41 -11.04 2.34 1.23
CA ASN A 41 -11.56 3.66 1.58
C ASN A 41 -10.46 4.73 1.65
N THR A 42 -9.25 4.36 2.04
CA THR A 42 -8.14 5.30 2.14
C THR A 42 -7.57 5.61 0.75
N LEU A 43 -7.38 4.59 -0.08
CA LEU A 43 -6.88 4.76 -1.45
C LEU A 43 -7.89 5.43 -2.38
N ALA A 44 -9.19 5.24 -2.16
CA ALA A 44 -10.25 5.91 -2.93
C ALA A 44 -10.27 7.45 -2.76
N GLN A 45 -9.56 8.00 -1.77
CA GLN A 45 -9.43 9.45 -1.57
C GLN A 45 -8.47 10.10 -2.58
N LEU A 46 -7.65 9.31 -3.29
CA LEU A 46 -6.57 9.79 -4.13
C LEU A 46 -7.12 10.38 -5.44
N PRO A 47 -6.89 11.69 -5.73
CA PRO A 47 -7.43 12.35 -6.92
C PRO A 47 -7.05 11.68 -8.25
N LYS A 48 -5.85 11.11 -8.33
CA LYS A 48 -5.35 10.41 -9.52
C LYS A 48 -5.48 8.90 -9.42
N GLY A 49 -5.97 8.38 -8.31
CA GLY A 49 -6.23 6.96 -8.09
C GLY A 49 -4.97 6.14 -7.81
N VAL A 50 -5.02 4.86 -8.18
CA VAL A 50 -4.01 3.85 -7.86
C VAL A 50 -3.39 3.29 -9.14
N VAL A 51 -2.07 3.16 -9.15
CA VAL A 51 -1.27 2.44 -10.14
C VAL A 51 -0.75 1.16 -9.49
N ILE A 52 -0.94 0.03 -10.15
CA ILE A 52 -0.35 -1.26 -9.76
C ILE A 52 0.82 -1.57 -10.67
N ILE A 53 1.93 -2.02 -10.10
CA ILE A 53 3.08 -2.55 -10.84
C ILE A 53 3.29 -4.01 -10.40
N SER A 54 3.23 -4.93 -11.35
CA SER A 54 3.37 -6.38 -11.10
C SER A 54 4.13 -7.10 -12.21
N GLY A 55 4.56 -8.33 -11.96
CA GLY A 55 5.38 -9.15 -12.85
C GLY A 55 6.57 -9.77 -12.14
N THR A 56 7.20 -10.79 -12.71
CA THR A 56 8.14 -11.67 -11.99
C THR A 56 9.38 -10.90 -11.56
N ASN A 57 9.97 -10.14 -12.49
CA ASN A 57 11.19 -9.38 -12.25
C ASN A 57 11.04 -7.88 -12.51
N GLY A 58 11.89 -7.08 -11.85
CA GLY A 58 12.03 -5.65 -12.14
C GLY A 58 10.97 -4.74 -11.50
N LYS A 59 10.07 -5.28 -10.68
CA LYS A 59 9.00 -4.51 -9.99
C LYS A 59 9.58 -3.34 -9.19
N THR A 60 10.47 -3.61 -8.23
CA THR A 60 11.03 -2.57 -7.35
C THR A 60 11.76 -1.46 -8.10
N THR A 61 12.57 -1.81 -9.10
CA THR A 61 13.27 -0.82 -9.93
C THR A 61 12.28 0.03 -10.70
N THR A 62 11.26 -0.60 -11.32
CA THR A 62 10.24 0.12 -12.08
C THR A 62 9.39 1.02 -11.19
N THR A 63 8.98 0.54 -10.02
CA THR A 63 8.26 1.34 -9.02
C THR A 63 9.03 2.59 -8.64
N LYS A 64 10.33 2.46 -8.34
CA LYS A 64 11.18 3.62 -8.03
C LYS A 64 11.25 4.62 -9.19
N MET A 65 11.42 4.14 -10.43
CA MET A 65 11.45 5.02 -11.61
C MET A 65 10.12 5.76 -11.80
N VAL A 66 8.98 5.05 -11.71
CA VAL A 66 7.65 5.65 -11.86
C VAL A 66 7.38 6.68 -10.77
N VAL A 67 7.73 6.37 -9.51
CA VAL A 67 7.61 7.31 -8.38
C VAL A 67 8.41 8.58 -8.66
N GLN A 68 9.70 8.45 -9.00
CA GLN A 68 10.56 9.61 -9.28
C GLN A 68 10.06 10.45 -10.46
N LEU A 69 9.57 9.81 -11.52
CA LEU A 69 9.01 10.52 -12.66
C LEU A 69 7.76 11.32 -12.26
N LEU A 70 6.82 10.72 -11.52
CA LEU A 70 5.62 11.43 -11.07
C LEU A 70 5.94 12.56 -10.08
N GLU A 71 6.86 12.33 -9.14
CA GLU A 71 7.34 13.37 -8.22
C GLU A 71 8.03 14.52 -8.98
N SER A 72 8.79 14.23 -10.04
CA SER A 72 9.39 15.27 -10.90
C SER A 72 8.35 16.16 -11.60
N GLN A 73 7.12 15.67 -11.75
CA GLN A 73 5.99 16.44 -12.28
C GLN A 73 5.20 17.18 -11.18
N GLY A 74 5.73 17.22 -9.95
CA GLY A 74 5.13 17.91 -8.82
C GLY A 74 4.01 17.14 -8.10
N LEU A 75 3.85 15.83 -8.38
CA LEU A 75 2.86 14.99 -7.70
C LEU A 75 3.42 14.46 -6.38
N THR A 76 2.58 14.41 -5.35
CA THR A 76 2.88 13.69 -4.11
C THR A 76 2.49 12.22 -4.28
N VAL A 77 3.45 11.30 -4.18
CA VAL A 77 3.24 9.87 -4.46
C VAL A 77 3.26 9.04 -3.19
N PHE A 78 2.22 8.22 -2.98
CA PHE A 78 2.22 7.17 -1.97
C PHE A 78 2.75 5.85 -2.57
N THR A 79 3.68 5.17 -1.89
CA THR A 79 4.20 3.88 -2.35
C THR A 79 4.57 2.97 -1.19
N ASN A 80 4.42 1.64 -1.35
CA ASN A 80 4.81 0.66 -0.35
C ASN A 80 6.29 0.27 -0.52
N ARG A 81 7.14 0.61 0.45
CA ARG A 81 8.56 0.20 0.45
C ARG A 81 8.70 -1.27 0.91
N THR A 82 8.72 -2.20 -0.05
CA THR A 82 9.19 -3.61 -0.06
C THR A 82 8.73 -4.63 1.02
N GLY A 83 8.29 -5.81 0.54
CA GLY A 83 8.63 -7.14 1.10
C GLY A 83 7.64 -7.83 2.06
N SER A 84 6.56 -7.18 2.48
CA SER A 84 5.63 -7.70 3.50
C SER A 84 4.30 -8.13 2.87
N ASN A 85 3.71 -9.21 3.41
CA ASN A 85 2.40 -9.76 3.05
C ASN A 85 1.41 -8.66 2.66
N PHE A 86 0.98 -8.72 1.40
CA PHE A 86 0.69 -7.56 0.57
C PHE A 86 -0.38 -6.59 1.11
N VAL A 87 -1.56 -7.07 1.52
CA VAL A 87 -2.62 -6.19 2.09
C VAL A 87 -2.16 -5.54 3.40
N ARG A 88 -1.42 -6.29 4.22
CA ARG A 88 -0.89 -5.81 5.50
C ARG A 88 0.25 -4.82 5.31
N GLY A 89 1.09 -5.05 4.31
CA GLY A 89 2.15 -4.12 3.92
C GLY A 89 1.58 -2.76 3.51
N VAL A 90 0.55 -2.77 2.65
CA VAL A 90 -0.16 -1.54 2.25
C VAL A 90 -0.88 -0.90 3.43
N ALA A 91 -1.60 -1.66 4.25
CA ALA A 91 -2.28 -1.13 5.44
C ALA A 91 -1.30 -0.49 6.45
N ALA A 92 -0.17 -1.14 6.71
CA ALA A 92 0.87 -0.62 7.60
C ALA A 92 1.51 0.65 7.05
N ALA A 93 1.79 0.70 5.73
CA ALA A 93 2.29 1.89 5.06
C ALA A 93 1.26 3.04 5.09
N LEU A 94 -0.02 2.75 4.88
CA LEU A 94 -1.10 3.74 5.01
C LEU A 94 -1.20 4.29 6.42
N LEU A 95 -1.17 3.45 7.46
CA LEU A 95 -1.09 3.91 8.87
C LEU A 95 0.18 4.75 9.15
N GLY A 96 1.22 4.53 8.34
CA GLY A 96 2.39 5.37 8.15
C GLY A 96 2.07 6.84 7.97
N ASP A 97 1.23 7.08 6.96
CA ASP A 97 1.21 8.32 6.20
C ASP A 97 -0.15 9.05 6.29
N ILE A 98 -1.20 8.41 6.83
CA ILE A 98 -2.48 9.07 7.05
C ILE A 98 -2.44 10.04 8.24
N THR A 99 -3.20 11.13 8.15
CA THR A 99 -3.45 12.05 9.26
C THR A 99 -4.23 11.37 10.39
N ALA A 100 -4.33 12.01 11.56
CA ALA A 100 -5.21 11.53 12.65
C ALA A 100 -6.69 11.48 12.23
N THR A 101 -7.08 12.28 11.22
CA THR A 101 -8.41 12.29 10.61
C THR A 101 -8.59 11.24 9.50
N GLY A 102 -7.57 10.41 9.23
CA GLY A 102 -7.65 9.34 8.21
C GLY A 102 -7.44 9.81 6.77
N LYS A 103 -6.93 11.02 6.56
CA LYS A 103 -6.64 11.56 5.23
C LYS A 103 -5.24 11.14 4.78
N LEU A 104 -5.15 10.52 3.61
CA LEU A 104 -3.87 10.28 2.94
C LEU A 104 -3.44 11.54 2.19
N ARG A 105 -2.24 12.05 2.48
CA ARG A 105 -1.68 13.23 1.79
C ARG A 105 -0.86 12.78 0.58
N ALA A 106 -1.54 12.34 -0.46
CA ALA A 106 -0.95 12.01 -1.75
C ALA A 106 -1.93 12.30 -2.89
N ASP A 107 -1.40 12.50 -4.09
CA ASP A 107 -2.19 12.70 -5.31
C ASP A 107 -2.48 11.36 -6.00
N ILE A 108 -1.53 10.44 -5.92
CA ILE A 108 -1.53 9.13 -6.58
C ILE A 108 -0.83 8.08 -5.71
N ALA A 109 -1.27 6.82 -5.80
CA ALA A 109 -0.57 5.68 -5.24
C ALA A 109 0.12 4.89 -6.35
N VAL A 110 1.38 4.51 -6.15
CA VAL A 110 2.13 3.58 -7.00
C VAL A 110 2.52 2.39 -6.16
N LEU A 111 1.81 1.27 -6.35
CA LEU A 111 1.92 0.09 -5.50
C LEU A 111 2.61 -1.04 -6.25
N GLU A 112 3.67 -1.56 -5.63
CA GLU A 112 4.37 -2.76 -6.06
C GLU A 112 3.71 -4.01 -5.47
N LEU A 113 3.22 -4.91 -6.34
CA LEU A 113 2.54 -6.16 -5.93
C LEU A 113 3.14 -7.35 -6.67
N ASP A 114 3.38 -8.46 -5.98
CA ASP A 114 3.56 -9.73 -6.68
C ASP A 114 2.26 -10.16 -7.38
N GLU A 115 2.40 -11.08 -8.33
CA GLU A 115 1.37 -11.45 -9.28
C GLU A 115 0.15 -12.09 -8.59
N ALA A 116 0.39 -13.01 -7.64
CA ALA A 116 -0.68 -13.69 -6.93
C ALA A 116 -1.48 -12.73 -6.04
N HIS A 117 -0.81 -11.75 -5.46
CA HIS A 117 -1.45 -10.73 -4.64
C HIS A 117 -2.10 -9.62 -5.45
N ALA A 118 -1.56 -9.27 -6.62
CA ALA A 118 -2.16 -8.30 -7.54
C ALA A 118 -3.58 -8.72 -7.93
N VAL A 119 -3.78 -10.00 -8.26
CA VAL A 119 -5.10 -10.56 -8.61
C VAL A 119 -6.10 -10.36 -7.47
N LYS A 120 -5.71 -10.67 -6.22
CA LYS A 120 -6.59 -10.49 -5.05
C LYS A 120 -6.82 -9.02 -4.71
N PHE A 121 -5.85 -8.16 -5.01
CA PHE A 121 -5.96 -6.74 -4.68
C PHE A 121 -6.99 -6.03 -5.54
N VAL A 122 -7.01 -6.32 -6.84
CA VAL A 122 -7.88 -5.61 -7.79
C VAL A 122 -9.37 -5.86 -7.49
N ASP A 123 -9.70 -6.98 -6.85
CA ASP A 123 -11.05 -7.27 -6.36
C ASP A 123 -11.51 -6.31 -5.24
N VAL A 124 -10.56 -5.77 -4.47
CA VAL A 124 -10.84 -4.87 -3.33
C VAL A 124 -10.58 -3.41 -3.69
N VAL A 125 -9.57 -3.13 -4.50
CA VAL A 125 -9.13 -1.80 -4.91
C VAL A 125 -9.00 -1.77 -6.42
N GLN A 126 -9.93 -1.09 -7.09
CA GLN A 126 -9.90 -0.92 -8.54
C GLN A 126 -8.77 0.06 -8.94
N PRO A 127 -7.69 -0.41 -9.57
CA PRO A 127 -6.63 0.47 -10.03
C PRO A 127 -7.10 1.29 -11.22
N ARG A 128 -6.56 2.51 -11.34
CA ARG A 128 -6.73 3.32 -12.55
C ARG A 128 -5.81 2.84 -13.67
N TYR A 129 -4.63 2.34 -13.30
CA TYR A 129 -3.64 1.79 -14.23
C TYR A 129 -2.99 0.55 -13.65
N SER A 130 -2.71 -0.44 -14.50
CA SER A 130 -1.93 -1.62 -14.15
C SER A 130 -0.78 -1.75 -15.14
N LEU A 131 0.45 -1.75 -14.62
CA LEU A 131 1.68 -1.98 -15.37
C LEU A 131 2.14 -3.41 -15.08
N LEU A 132 1.99 -4.28 -16.07
CA LEU A 132 2.47 -5.66 -16.02
C LEU A 132 3.81 -5.72 -16.74
N LEU A 133 4.84 -6.16 -16.04
CA LEU A 133 6.20 -6.23 -16.55
C LEU A 133 6.39 -7.51 -17.38
N ASN A 134 7.07 -8.50 -16.80
CA ASN A 134 7.29 -9.81 -17.40
C ASN A 134 6.58 -10.87 -16.54
N VAL A 135 6.25 -12.00 -17.15
CA VAL A 135 5.84 -13.21 -16.44
C VAL A 135 6.82 -14.29 -16.85
N MET A 136 7.65 -14.72 -15.91
CA MET A 136 8.62 -15.79 -16.13
C MET A 136 8.30 -16.92 -15.17
N ARG A 137 8.51 -18.16 -15.64
CA ARG A 137 8.46 -19.32 -14.76
C ARG A 137 9.64 -19.23 -13.80
N ASP A 138 9.37 -19.21 -12.50
CA ASP A 138 10.43 -19.34 -11.50
C ASP A 138 11.16 -20.67 -11.79
N GLN A 139 12.49 -20.63 -11.94
CA GLN A 139 13.28 -21.83 -12.12
C GLN A 139 13.43 -22.54 -10.78
N LEU A 140 12.37 -23.24 -10.38
CA LEU A 140 12.35 -24.31 -9.39
C LEU A 140 11.24 -25.30 -9.79
N ASP A 141 11.45 -25.96 -10.93
CA ASP A 141 11.13 -27.38 -11.05
C ASP A 141 12.37 -28.16 -10.60
#